data_AF-A0AAF0TKR2-F1
#
_entry.id   AF-A0AAF0TKR2-F1
#
_cell.length_a   1.000
_cell.length_b   1.000
_cell.length_c   1.000
_cell.angle_alpha   90.00
_cell.angle_beta   90.00
_cell.angle_gamma   90.00
#
_symmetry.space_group_name_H-M   'P 1'
#
loop_
_entity.id
_entity.type
_entity.pdbx_description
1 polymer ?
#
loop_
_entity_poly.entity_id
_entity_poly.type
_entity_poly.pdbx_seq_one_letter_code
_entity_poly.pdbx_strand_id
1 'polypeptide(L)'
;MPNAIELFKAGVSFVKEDDLGDNTNLFDSIKFENGLMTIPCFQVEDDTKILLRNLIAYEQQSIDVQPKYFSDFATFMDYLIDSDKDVNLLRQKGIIENWIGEDKEVASIFNKIGNGVSIYSNFYYKEECRKAVEHCEKPWNRMKANLKHNYFSNPWVGASTVGAIILLILTTIQTILAFTGSIKK
;
A
#
# COMPACT_ATOMS: atom_id res chain seq x y z
N MET A 1 3.98 -6.86 -7.74
CA MET A 1 3.60 -5.56 -7.16
C MET A 1 4.30 -5.43 -5.81
N PRO A 2 4.70 -4.24 -5.35
CA PRO A 2 5.26 -4.06 -4.00
C PRO A 2 4.25 -4.49 -2.91
N ASN A 3 4.75 -4.95 -1.75
CA ASN A 3 3.88 -5.32 -0.62
C ASN A 3 3.29 -4.08 0.08
N ALA A 4 2.38 -4.27 1.04
CA ALA A 4 1.65 -3.19 1.68
C ALA A 4 2.57 -2.15 2.33
N ILE A 5 3.62 -2.58 3.02
CA ILE A 5 4.60 -1.69 3.65
C ILE A 5 5.39 -0.90 2.60
N GLU A 6 5.81 -1.53 1.51
CA GLU A 6 6.52 -0.86 0.42
C GLU A 6 5.64 0.18 -0.28
N LEU A 7 4.38 -0.16 -0.56
CA LEU A 7 3.39 0.77 -1.10
C LEU A 7 3.19 1.95 -0.15
N PHE A 8 3.03 1.69 1.15
CA PHE A 8 2.87 2.73 2.16
C PHE A 8 4.06 3.68 2.18
N LYS A 9 5.29 3.15 2.18
CA LYS A 9 6.53 3.95 2.10
C LYS A 9 6.64 4.76 0.81
N ALA A 10 6.06 4.26 -0.28
CA ALA A 10 5.98 4.97 -1.56
C ALA A 10 4.87 6.04 -1.62
N GLY A 11 4.09 6.21 -0.55
CA GLY A 11 3.06 7.24 -0.42
C GLY A 11 1.64 6.74 -0.68
N VAL A 12 1.44 5.44 -0.84
CA VAL A 12 0.11 4.85 -0.97
C VAL A 12 -0.58 4.84 0.38
N SER A 13 -1.82 5.31 0.42
CA SER A 13 -2.71 5.20 1.58
C SER A 13 -3.67 4.04 1.37
N PHE A 14 -3.95 3.30 2.44
CA PHE A 14 -4.95 2.24 2.44
C PHE A 14 -6.18 2.70 3.17
N VAL A 15 -7.35 2.38 2.62
CA VAL A 15 -8.66 2.65 3.22
C VAL A 15 -9.55 1.43 3.05
N LYS A 16 -10.37 1.14 4.07
CA LYS A 16 -11.40 0.13 3.94
C LYS A 16 -12.55 0.67 3.09
N GLU A 17 -13.16 -0.18 2.27
CA GLU A 17 -14.43 0.17 1.62
C GLU A 17 -15.53 0.24 2.69
N ASP A 18 -16.09 1.43 2.91
CA ASP A 18 -17.11 1.69 3.94
C ASP A 18 -18.54 1.47 3.40
N ASP A 19 -18.72 1.46 2.07
CA ASP A 19 -20.03 1.52 1.43
C ASP A 19 -20.15 0.47 0.30
N LEU A 20 -20.20 -0.81 0.69
CA LEU A 20 -20.73 -1.86 -0.17
C LEU A 20 -22.25 -1.62 -0.28
N GLY A 21 -22.66 -0.71 -1.16
CA GLY A 21 -24.07 -0.57 -1.53
C GLY A 21 -24.63 -1.89 -2.05
N ASP A 22 -25.96 -2.04 -2.02
CA ASP A 22 -26.70 -3.30 -2.27
C ASP A 22 -26.34 -4.05 -3.59
N ASN A 23 -25.61 -3.43 -4.52
CA ASN A 23 -25.24 -4.00 -5.82
C ASN A 23 -23.73 -4.02 -6.14
N THR A 24 -22.86 -3.65 -5.21
CA THR A 24 -21.40 -3.71 -5.43
C THR A 24 -20.85 -5.08 -5.03
N ASN A 25 -20.20 -5.79 -5.93
CA ASN A 25 -19.54 -7.04 -5.56
C ASN A 25 -18.30 -6.73 -4.72
N LEU A 26 -18.03 -7.58 -3.72
CA LEU A 26 -16.83 -7.53 -2.87
C LEU A 26 -15.55 -7.31 -3.70
N PHE A 27 -15.41 -8.06 -4.79
CA PHE A 27 -14.23 -8.02 -5.65
C PHE A 27 -14.11 -6.73 -6.48
N ASP A 28 -15.22 -6.06 -6.79
CA ASP A 28 -15.21 -4.81 -7.58
C ASP A 28 -14.82 -3.59 -6.75
N SER A 29 -14.80 -3.72 -5.43
CA SER A 29 -14.42 -2.65 -4.50
C SER A 29 -12.92 -2.44 -4.36
N ILE A 30 -12.08 -3.38 -4.83
CA ILE A 30 -10.63 -3.21 -4.83
C ILE A 30 -10.25 -2.21 -5.93
N LYS A 31 -9.87 -1.00 -5.53
CA LYS A 31 -9.57 0.09 -6.47
C LYS A 31 -8.31 0.84 -6.07
N PHE A 32 -7.58 1.30 -7.08
CA PHE A 32 -6.45 2.19 -6.91
C PHE A 32 -6.67 3.51 -7.67
N GLU A 33 -6.76 4.60 -6.92
CA GLU A 33 -6.98 5.93 -7.46
C GLU A 33 -6.10 6.96 -6.74
N ASN A 34 -5.26 7.69 -7.49
CA ASN A 34 -4.47 8.82 -6.98
C ASN A 34 -3.61 8.52 -5.72
N GLY A 35 -3.10 7.30 -5.58
CA GLY A 35 -2.31 6.89 -4.41
C GLY A 35 -3.16 6.41 -3.23
N LEU A 36 -4.47 6.22 -3.42
CA LEU A 36 -5.36 5.58 -2.47
C LEU A 36 -5.69 4.17 -2.98
N MET A 37 -5.41 3.17 -2.15
CA MET A 37 -5.82 1.78 -2.35
C MET A 37 -7.02 1.50 -1.46
N THR A 38 -8.18 1.28 -2.07
CA THR A 38 -9.41 0.86 -1.40
C THR A 38 -9.52 -0.64 -1.47
N ILE A 39 -9.79 -1.29 -0.34
CA ILE A 39 -9.93 -2.75 -0.21
C ILE A 39 -11.13 -3.01 0.71
N PRO A 40 -12.00 -3.99 0.41
CA PRO A 40 -13.08 -4.32 1.31
C PRO A 40 -12.56 -4.89 2.63
N CYS A 41 -13.33 -4.67 3.70
CA CYS A 41 -13.06 -5.34 4.97
C CYS A 41 -13.40 -6.84 4.85
N PHE A 42 -12.53 -7.70 5.39
CA PHE A 42 -12.83 -9.12 5.54
C PHE A 42 -12.26 -9.69 6.84
N GLN A 43 -12.94 -10.72 7.33
CA GLN A 43 -12.58 -11.46 8.53
C GLN A 43 -11.68 -12.63 8.18
N VAL A 44 -10.64 -12.85 8.99
CA VAL A 44 -9.74 -14.00 8.89
C VAL A 44 -9.94 -14.87 10.12
N GLU A 45 -10.58 -16.02 9.88
CA GLU A 45 -10.92 -17.05 10.86
C GLU A 45 -10.14 -18.35 10.58
N ASP A 46 -10.21 -19.32 11.49
CA ASP A 46 -9.46 -20.58 11.44
C ASP A 46 -9.70 -21.38 10.15
N ASP A 47 -10.90 -21.28 9.58
CA ASP A 47 -11.32 -22.00 8.38
C ASP A 47 -11.06 -21.23 7.07
N THR A 48 -10.69 -19.95 7.13
CA THR A 48 -10.53 -19.05 5.97
C THR A 48 -9.59 -19.64 4.94
N LYS A 49 -8.49 -20.25 5.38
CA LYS A 49 -7.53 -20.92 4.50
C LYS A 49 -8.16 -22.08 3.73
N ILE A 50 -8.94 -22.92 4.41
CA ILE A 50 -9.56 -24.11 3.81
C ILE A 50 -10.65 -23.67 2.83
N LEU A 51 -11.48 -22.70 3.23
CA LEU A 51 -12.53 -22.14 2.41
C LEU A 51 -11.98 -21.53 1.12
N LEU A 52 -10.98 -20.64 1.21
CA LEU A 52 -10.37 -20.03 0.03
C LEU A 52 -9.71 -21.09 -0.87
N ARG A 53 -9.04 -22.09 -0.31
CA ARG A 53 -8.43 -23.18 -1.10
C ARG A 53 -9.46 -24.00 -1.88
N ASN A 54 -10.59 -24.31 -1.27
CA ASN A 54 -11.66 -25.07 -1.93
C ASN A 54 -12.29 -24.24 -3.07
N LEU A 55 -12.53 -22.95 -2.84
CA LEU A 55 -13.09 -22.05 -3.85
C LEU A 55 -12.14 -21.86 -5.04
N ILE A 56 -10.85 -21.66 -4.76
CA ILE A 56 -9.81 -21.59 -5.81
C ILE A 56 -9.75 -22.89 -6.61
N ALA A 57 -9.76 -24.05 -5.94
CA ALA A 57 -9.75 -25.33 -6.63
C ALA A 57 -10.98 -25.47 -7.54
N TYR A 58 -12.15 -25.06 -7.07
CA TYR A 58 -13.38 -25.04 -7.87
C TYR A 58 -13.26 -24.14 -9.11
N GLU A 59 -12.77 -22.91 -8.96
CA GLU A 59 -12.55 -21.98 -10.08
C GLU A 59 -11.49 -22.47 -11.07
N GLN A 60 -10.49 -23.21 -10.60
CA GLN A 60 -9.43 -23.73 -11.47
C GLN A 60 -9.84 -24.95 -12.27
N GLN A 61 -10.69 -25.80 -11.70
CA GLN A 61 -11.19 -27.01 -12.37
C GLN A 61 -12.40 -26.73 -13.27
N SER A 62 -13.08 -25.60 -13.08
CA SER A 62 -14.24 -25.21 -13.88
C SER A 62 -13.84 -24.28 -15.02
N ILE A 63 -14.07 -24.72 -16.26
CA ILE A 63 -13.75 -23.91 -17.46
C ILE A 63 -14.72 -22.72 -17.62
N ASP A 64 -15.97 -22.90 -17.19
CA ASP A 64 -17.04 -21.93 -17.36
C ASP A 64 -17.05 -20.81 -16.31
N VAL A 65 -16.23 -20.92 -15.26
CA VAL A 65 -16.17 -19.92 -14.19
C VAL A 65 -15.21 -18.82 -14.57
N GLN A 66 -15.76 -17.67 -14.95
CA GLN A 66 -15.04 -16.43 -15.24
C GLN A 66 -15.87 -15.22 -14.77
N PRO A 67 -15.22 -14.19 -14.19
CA PRO A 67 -13.82 -14.13 -13.75
C PRO A 67 -13.49 -15.12 -12.62
N LYS A 68 -12.21 -15.44 -12.44
CA LYS A 68 -11.72 -16.30 -11.33
C LYS A 68 -11.46 -15.46 -10.08
N TYR A 69 -12.54 -14.90 -9.53
CA TYR A 69 -12.50 -13.92 -8.45
C TYR A 69 -11.69 -14.35 -7.23
N PHE A 70 -11.84 -15.59 -6.75
CA PHE A 70 -11.13 -16.07 -5.56
C PHE A 70 -9.65 -16.33 -5.85
N SER A 71 -9.32 -16.85 -7.03
CA SER A 71 -7.95 -17.08 -7.49
C SER A 71 -7.19 -15.76 -7.67
N ASP A 72 -7.84 -14.78 -8.29
CA ASP A 72 -7.28 -13.46 -8.50
C ASP A 72 -7.19 -12.67 -7.18
N PHE A 73 -8.18 -12.80 -6.29
CA PHE A 73 -8.13 -12.20 -4.96
C PHE A 73 -6.99 -12.79 -4.13
N ALA A 74 -6.85 -14.11 -4.11
CA ALA A 74 -5.75 -14.79 -3.43
C ALA A 74 -4.39 -14.32 -3.94
N THR A 75 -4.24 -14.20 -5.26
CA THR A 75 -3.01 -13.71 -5.90
C THR A 75 -2.73 -12.24 -5.53
N PHE A 76 -3.76 -11.40 -5.52
CA PHE A 76 -3.63 -10.00 -5.11
C PHE A 76 -3.20 -9.88 -3.64
N MET A 77 -3.82 -10.65 -2.74
CA MET A 77 -3.50 -10.63 -1.32
C MET A 77 -2.11 -11.19 -1.03
N ASP A 78 -1.68 -12.23 -1.76
CA ASP A 78 -0.32 -12.78 -1.72
C ASP A 78 0.73 -11.74 -2.13
N TYR A 79 0.45 -10.90 -3.14
CA TYR A 79 1.33 -9.77 -3.46
C TYR A 79 1.35 -8.68 -2.38
N LEU A 80 0.21 -8.43 -1.75
CA LEU A 80 0.06 -7.35 -0.80
C LEU A 80 0.64 -7.70 0.59
N ILE A 81 0.59 -8.96 0.98
CA ILE A 81 0.98 -9.44 2.31
C ILE A 81 2.20 -10.35 2.19
N ASP A 82 3.38 -9.85 2.52
CA ASP A 82 4.61 -10.66 2.58
C ASP A 82 4.95 -11.05 4.04
N SER A 83 4.67 -10.14 4.98
CA SER A 83 5.04 -10.25 6.39
C SER A 83 3.90 -9.91 7.35
N ASP A 84 4.12 -10.21 8.64
CA ASP A 84 3.26 -9.80 9.75
C ASP A 84 3.08 -8.28 9.83
N LYS A 85 4.07 -7.50 9.38
CA LYS A 85 3.99 -6.03 9.33
C LYS A 85 2.98 -5.53 8.30
N ASP A 86 2.85 -6.23 7.17
CA ASP A 86 1.86 -5.91 6.14
C ASP A 86 0.45 -6.16 6.67
N VAL A 87 0.24 -7.31 7.33
CA VAL A 87 -1.02 -7.60 8.03
C VAL A 87 -1.34 -6.56 9.08
N ASN A 88 -0.35 -6.21 9.91
CA ASN A 88 -0.52 -5.21 10.96
C ASN A 88 -0.97 -3.86 10.41
N LEU A 89 -0.36 -3.40 9.31
CA LEU A 89 -0.75 -2.18 8.61
C LEU A 89 -2.20 -2.26 8.13
N LEU A 90 -2.58 -3.34 7.44
CA LEU A 90 -3.94 -3.50 6.91
C LEU A 90 -5.00 -3.62 8.02
N ARG A 91 -4.66 -4.28 9.13
CA ARG A 91 -5.50 -4.37 10.33
C ARG A 91 -5.69 -3.00 11.00
N GLN A 92 -4.63 -2.20 11.13
CA GLN A 92 -4.74 -0.82 11.61
C GLN A 92 -5.63 0.07 10.72
N LYS A 93 -5.78 -0.30 9.45
CA LYS A 93 -6.67 0.37 8.49
C LYS A 93 -8.08 -0.20 8.46
N GLY A 94 -8.36 -1.22 9.27
CA GLY A 94 -9.67 -1.88 9.34
C GLY A 94 -10.02 -2.69 8.08
N ILE A 95 -9.02 -3.07 7.28
CA ILE A 95 -9.21 -3.91 6.09
C ILE A 95 -9.21 -5.40 6.47
N ILE A 96 -8.37 -5.78 7.43
CA ILE A 96 -8.29 -7.15 7.96
C ILE A 96 -8.79 -7.16 9.39
N GLU A 97 -9.78 -8.00 9.66
CA GLU A 97 -10.16 -8.38 11.02
C GLU A 97 -9.53 -9.75 11.33
N ASN A 98 -8.53 -9.75 12.22
CA ASN A 98 -7.80 -10.95 12.60
C ASN A 98 -8.48 -11.66 13.79
N TRP A 99 -9.06 -12.82 13.55
CA TRP A 99 -9.73 -13.67 14.56
C TRP A 99 -8.94 -14.94 14.92
N ILE A 100 -7.77 -15.14 14.32
CA ILE A 100 -6.90 -16.32 14.56
C ILE A 100 -5.72 -16.00 15.50
N GLY A 101 -5.62 -14.76 16.00
CA GLY A 101 -4.63 -14.35 16.99
C GLY A 101 -3.47 -13.53 16.42
N GLU A 102 -2.37 -14.19 16.04
CA GLU A 102 -1.14 -13.47 15.65
C GLU A 102 -1.13 -13.04 14.17
N ASP A 103 -0.68 -11.82 13.89
CA ASP A 103 -0.59 -11.28 12.51
C ASP A 103 0.32 -12.15 11.60
N LYS A 104 1.30 -12.86 12.17
CA LYS A 104 2.16 -13.82 11.44
C LYS A 104 1.39 -15.00 10.86
N GLU A 105 0.31 -15.42 11.52
CA GLU A 105 -0.50 -16.56 11.09
C GLU A 105 -1.34 -16.17 9.88
N VAL A 106 -1.92 -14.98 9.90
CA VAL A 106 -2.63 -14.38 8.76
C VAL A 106 -1.69 -14.25 7.56
N ALA A 107 -0.48 -13.72 7.77
CA ALA A 107 0.52 -13.63 6.70
C ALA A 107 0.84 -15.02 6.13
N SER A 108 1.01 -16.03 6.99
CA SER A 108 1.24 -17.41 6.56
C SER A 108 0.09 -17.99 5.74
N ILE A 109 -1.16 -17.63 6.05
CA ILE A 109 -2.33 -18.07 5.28
C ILE A 109 -2.23 -17.54 3.85
N PHE A 110 -2.12 -16.22 3.65
CA PHE A 110 -2.14 -15.63 2.31
C PHE A 110 -0.92 -16.03 1.48
N ASN A 111 0.29 -16.01 2.06
CA ASN A 111 1.53 -16.51 1.44
C ASN A 111 1.44 -17.97 0.99
N LYS A 112 0.62 -18.78 1.67
CA LYS A 112 0.43 -20.19 1.31
C LYS A 112 -0.75 -20.40 0.39
N ILE A 113 -1.74 -19.52 0.31
CA ILE A 113 -2.90 -19.69 -0.58
C ILE A 113 -2.47 -19.53 -2.04
N GLY A 114 -1.55 -18.62 -2.34
CA GLY A 114 -1.00 -18.41 -3.69
C GLY A 114 -0.30 -19.63 -4.28
N ASN A 115 0.19 -20.57 -3.45
CA ASN A 115 0.89 -21.77 -3.94
C ASN A 115 0.00 -22.64 -4.84
N GLY A 116 0.42 -22.84 -6.09
CA GLY A 116 -0.34 -23.65 -7.05
C GLY A 116 -1.53 -22.89 -7.68
N VAL A 117 -1.66 -21.58 -7.42
CA VAL A 117 -2.62 -20.75 -8.15
C VAL A 117 -2.07 -20.47 -9.55
N SER A 118 -2.75 -20.95 -10.60
CA SER A 118 -2.42 -20.58 -11.96
C SER A 118 -2.92 -19.17 -12.24
N ILE A 119 -2.00 -18.24 -12.50
CA ILE A 119 -2.32 -16.88 -12.91
C ILE A 119 -2.57 -16.89 -14.42
N TYR A 120 -3.78 -16.51 -14.82
CA TYR A 120 -4.16 -16.42 -16.23
C TYR A 120 -3.90 -15.00 -16.76
N SER A 121 -3.82 -14.86 -18.09
CA SER A 121 -3.60 -13.56 -18.75
C SER A 121 -4.64 -12.48 -18.42
N ASN A 122 -5.81 -12.91 -17.93
CA ASN A 122 -6.97 -12.09 -17.60
C ASN A 122 -7.12 -11.85 -16.08
N PHE A 123 -6.00 -11.73 -15.35
CA PHE A 123 -5.99 -11.38 -13.93
C PHE A 123 -6.85 -10.13 -13.64
N TYR A 124 -7.86 -10.28 -12.78
CA TYR A 124 -8.89 -9.27 -12.56
C TYR A 124 -8.34 -7.90 -12.11
N TYR A 125 -7.38 -7.89 -11.18
CA TYR A 125 -6.82 -6.66 -10.60
C TYR A 125 -5.60 -6.12 -11.35
N LYS A 126 -5.41 -6.53 -12.61
CA LYS A 126 -4.19 -6.18 -13.38
C LYS A 126 -3.99 -4.67 -13.48
N GLU A 127 -5.04 -3.92 -13.79
CA GLU A 127 -4.93 -2.46 -13.92
C GLU A 127 -4.64 -1.78 -12.58
N GLU A 128 -5.19 -2.31 -11.49
CA GLU A 128 -5.06 -1.71 -10.16
C GLU A 128 -3.65 -1.94 -9.63
N CYS A 129 -3.12 -3.14 -9.82
CA CYS A 129 -1.72 -3.46 -9.59
C CYS A 129 -0.78 -2.61 -10.46
N ARG A 130 -1.10 -2.43 -11.75
CA ARG A 130 -0.28 -1.62 -12.66
C ARG A 130 -0.22 -0.16 -12.22
N LYS A 131 -1.37 0.45 -11.88
CA LYS A 131 -1.43 1.83 -11.38
C LYS A 131 -0.66 2.00 -10.07
N ALA A 132 -0.75 1.02 -9.16
CA ALA A 132 0.01 1.03 -7.90
C ALA A 132 1.52 0.98 -8.16
N VAL A 133 1.98 0.08 -9.05
CA VAL A 133 3.39 0.01 -9.46
C VAL A 133 3.86 1.33 -10.09
N GLU A 134 3.10 1.87 -11.05
CA GLU A 134 3.43 3.14 -11.72
C GLU A 134 3.50 4.30 -10.72
N HIS A 135 2.61 4.32 -9.72
CA HIS A 135 2.66 5.31 -8.64
C HIS A 135 3.96 5.19 -7.84
N CYS A 136 4.39 3.97 -7.54
CA CYS A 136 5.63 3.71 -6.82
C CYS A 136 6.88 4.00 -7.65
N GLU A 137 6.83 3.91 -8.98
CA GLU A 137 7.98 4.21 -9.85
C GLU A 137 8.23 5.71 -9.98
N LYS A 138 7.20 6.56 -9.79
CA LYS A 138 7.32 8.02 -9.86
C LYS A 138 8.19 8.57 -8.72
N PRO A 139 9.37 9.16 -9.00
CA PRO A 139 10.29 9.65 -7.96
C PRO A 139 9.66 10.73 -7.08
N TRP A 140 8.79 11.58 -7.66
CA TRP A 140 8.08 12.62 -6.93
C TRP A 140 7.20 12.05 -5.81
N ASN A 141 6.51 10.92 -6.05
CA ASN A 141 5.65 10.31 -5.04
C ASN A 141 6.47 9.76 -3.88
N ARG A 142 7.57 9.05 -4.17
CA ARG A 142 8.51 8.58 -3.14
C ARG A 142 9.13 9.72 -2.36
N MET A 143 9.54 10.80 -3.03
CA MET A 143 10.14 11.96 -2.38
C MET A 143 9.12 12.66 -1.47
N LYS A 144 7.88 12.87 -1.94
CA LYS A 144 6.79 13.43 -1.16
C LYS A 144 6.45 12.57 0.05
N ALA A 145 6.40 11.25 -0.11
CA ALA A 145 6.15 10.30 0.96
C ALA A 145 7.28 10.33 2.01
N ASN A 146 8.55 10.28 1.58
CA ASN A 146 9.70 10.38 2.48
C ASN A 146 9.72 11.70 3.25
N LEU A 147 9.41 12.83 2.61
CA LEU A 147 9.26 14.12 3.29
C LEU A 147 8.14 14.06 4.33
N LYS A 148 6.98 13.50 3.98
CA LYS A 148 5.87 13.31 4.93
C LYS A 148 6.28 12.44 6.13
N HIS A 149 6.89 11.29 5.86
CA HIS A 149 7.22 10.30 6.89
C HIS A 149 8.41 10.63 7.76
N ASN A 150 9.39 11.41 7.30
CA ASN A 150 10.58 11.74 8.10
C ASN A 150 10.49 13.14 8.72
N TYR A 151 9.81 14.06 8.05
CA TYR A 151 9.85 15.47 8.39
C TYR A 151 8.62 15.92 9.17
N PHE A 152 7.43 15.44 8.78
CA PHE A 152 6.18 15.77 9.46
C PHE A 152 5.81 14.78 10.57
N SER A 153 6.44 13.61 10.62
CA SER A 153 6.30 12.66 11.74
C SER A 153 7.04 13.11 13.00
N ASN A 154 8.13 13.87 12.84
CA ASN A 154 8.88 14.47 13.92
C ASN A 154 8.90 16.01 13.74
N PRO A 155 8.01 16.73 14.44
CA PRO A 155 7.90 18.18 14.33
C PRO A 155 9.22 18.92 14.55
N TRP A 156 10.09 18.37 15.41
CA TRP A 156 11.40 18.94 15.73
C TRP A 156 12.38 18.85 14.56
N VAL A 157 12.37 17.74 13.81
CA VAL A 157 13.18 17.60 12.60
C VAL A 157 12.75 18.63 11.56
N GLY A 158 11.43 18.83 11.42
CA GLY A 158 10.90 19.84 10.51
C GLY A 158 11.29 21.26 10.91
N ALA A 159 11.07 21.63 12.17
CA ALA A 159 11.41 22.96 12.69
C ALA A 159 12.91 23.27 12.60
N SER A 160 13.78 22.31 12.97
CA SER A 160 15.23 22.46 12.91
C SER A 160 15.72 22.74 11.50
N THR A 161 15.20 21.97 10.53
CA THR A 161 15.65 22.12 9.15
C THR A 161 15.12 23.41 8.50
N VAL A 162 13.89 23.86 8.83
CA VAL A 162 13.40 25.19 8.41
C VAL A 162 14.28 26.31 9.00
N GLY A 163 14.65 26.19 10.27
CA GLY A 163 15.61 27.11 10.91
C GLY A 163 16.95 27.15 10.17
N ALA A 164 17.51 25.98 9.81
CA ALA A 164 18.76 25.89 9.05
C ALA A 164 18.66 26.55 7.67
N ILE A 165 17.53 26.38 6.95
CA ILE A 165 17.30 27.04 5.65
C ILE A 165 17.27 28.57 5.81
N ILE A 166 16.56 29.08 6.83
CA ILE A 166 16.51 30.52 7.11
C ILE A 166 17.91 31.05 7.43
N LEU A 167 18.67 30.35 8.28
CA LEU A 167 20.04 30.73 8.62
C LEU A 167 20.95 30.75 7.38
N LEU A 168 20.84 29.77 6.48
CA LEU A 168 21.57 29.76 5.22
C LEU A 168 21.23 30.98 4.34
N ILE A 169 19.95 31.32 4.20
CA ILE A 169 19.50 32.50 3.43
C ILE A 169 20.04 33.79 4.06
N LEU A 170 19.98 33.92 5.39
CA LEU A 170 20.53 35.09 6.08
C LEU A 170 22.04 35.19 5.88
N THR A 171 22.75 34.07 5.93
CA THR A 171 24.21 34.01 5.78
C THR A 171 24.64 34.41 4.36
N THR A 172 23.92 33.96 3.32
CA THR A 172 24.21 34.36 1.94
C THR A 172 23.98 35.86 1.73
N ILE A 173 22.88 36.41 2.26
CA ILE A 173 22.62 37.86 2.21
C ILE A 173 23.74 38.64 2.92
N GLN A 174 24.12 38.24 4.13
CA GLN A 174 25.20 38.88 4.88
C GLN A 174 26.53 38.85 4.11
N THR A 175 26.85 37.73 3.48
CA THR A 175 28.09 37.56 2.70
C THR A 175 28.13 38.48 1.48
N ILE A 176 27.01 38.60 0.76
CA ILE A 176 26.89 39.50 -0.42
C ILE A 176 27.03 40.96 0.00
N LEU A 177 26.37 41.36 1.09
CA LEU A 177 26.45 42.72 1.62
C LEU A 177 27.87 43.07 2.10
N ALA A 178 28.54 42.14 2.79
CA ALA A 178 29.92 42.33 3.24
C ALA A 178 30.88 42.51 2.05
N PHE A 179 30.74 41.69 1.01
CA PHE A 179 31.61 41.75 -0.17
C PHE A 179 31.39 43.03 -0.98
N THR A 180 30.13 43.42 -1.22
CA THR A 180 29.80 44.66 -1.94
C THR A 180 30.15 45.92 -1.17
N GLY A 181 30.02 45.91 0.16
CA GLY A 181 30.46 46.99 1.04
C GLY A 181 31.99 47.15 1.05
N SER A 182 32.74 46.05 0.95
CA SER A 182 34.21 46.08 0.90
C SER A 182 34.78 46.59 -0.43
N ILE A 183 34.03 46.51 -1.53
CA ILE A 183 34.46 47.00 -2.86
C ILE A 183 34.22 48.50 -3.04
N LYS A 184 33.27 49.09 -2.29
CA LYS A 184 32.94 50.52 -2.36
C LYS A 184 33.80 51.42 -1.47
N LYS A 185 34.82 50.88 -0.80
CA LYS A 185 35.70 51.59 0.14
C LYS A 185 37.12 51.61 -0.40
#